data_AF-A0A936BGC0-F1
#
_entry.id   AF-A0A936BGC0-F1
#
_cell.length_a   1.000
_cell.length_b   1.000
_cell.length_c   1.000
_cell.angle_alpha   90.00
_cell.angle_beta   90.00
_cell.angle_gamma   90.00
#
_symmetry.space_group_name_H-M   'P 1'
#
loop_
_entity.id
_entity.type
_entity.pdbx_description
1 polymer ?
#
loop_
_entity_poly.entity_id
_entity_poly.type
_entity_poly.pdbx_seq_one_letter_code
_entity_poly.pdbx_strand_id
1 'polypeptide(L)'
;MRRAIVRDNLKLIQLDDDPDELFDLAQDTLELDNLISQRPADKATLNQQLNRHIDLTEAQRATLLAGATLELGENPELLQRLRGLGYIE
;
A
#
# COMPACT_ATOMS: atom_id res chain seq x y z
N MET A 1 -9.69 -6.41 -4.37
CA MET A 1 -8.27 -6.00 -4.17
C MET A 1 -7.78 -6.56 -2.84
N ARG A 2 -6.61 -7.22 -2.81
CA ARG A 2 -6.03 -7.80 -1.58
C ARG A 2 -4.94 -6.86 -1.05
N ARG A 3 -5.00 -6.54 0.25
CA ARG A 3 -4.04 -5.68 0.95
C ARG A 3 -3.71 -6.29 2.30
N ALA A 4 -2.57 -5.91 2.89
CA ALA A 4 -2.19 -6.37 4.21
C ALA A 4 -1.38 -5.32 4.97
N ILE A 5 -1.43 -5.38 6.29
CA ILE A 5 -0.55 -4.65 7.19
C ILE A 5 0.04 -5.61 8.22
N VAL A 6 1.32 -5.41 8.56
CA VAL A 6 2.01 -6.15 9.61
C VAL A 6 2.48 -5.16 10.66
N ARG A 7 2.17 -5.44 11.93
CA ARG A 7 2.63 -4.64 13.07
C ARG A 7 2.69 -5.49 14.33
N ASP A 8 3.79 -5.36 15.08
CA ASP A 8 3.99 -6.05 16.37
C ASP A 8 3.69 -7.56 16.27
N ASN A 9 4.20 -8.20 15.21
CA ASN A 9 3.98 -9.60 14.82
C ASN A 9 2.54 -9.98 14.44
N LEU A 10 1.58 -9.06 14.45
CA LEU A 10 0.25 -9.30 13.93
C LEU A 10 0.17 -8.91 12.46
N LYS A 11 -0.44 -9.77 11.65
CA LYS A 11 -0.73 -9.51 10.24
C LYS A 11 -2.22 -9.50 10.01
N LEU A 12 -2.76 -8.37 9.55
CA LEU A 12 -4.14 -8.26 9.09
C LEU A 12 -4.15 -8.27 7.56
N ILE A 13 -5.03 -9.10 6.99
CA ILE A 13 -5.31 -9.15 5.55
C ILE A 13 -6.72 -8.60 5.32
N GLN A 14 -6.84 -7.79 4.26
CA GLN A 14 -8.08 -7.17 3.84
C GLN A 14 -8.39 -7.61 2.39
N LEU A 15 -9.62 -8.03 2.14
CA LEU A 15 -10.17 -8.35 0.83
C LEU A 15 -11.34 -7.42 0.54
N ASP A 16 -11.28 -6.71 -0.59
CA ASP A 16 -12.36 -5.82 -1.05
C ASP A 16 -12.81 -4.82 0.03
N ASP A 17 -11.82 -4.24 0.71
CA ASP A 17 -11.97 -3.26 1.79
C ASP A 17 -12.55 -3.81 3.11
N ASP A 18 -12.78 -5.12 3.22
CA ASP A 18 -13.18 -5.79 4.46
C ASP A 18 -12.04 -6.60 5.08
N PRO A 19 -11.82 -6.53 6.42
CA PRO A 19 -10.89 -7.40 7.13
C PRO A 19 -11.29 -8.87 6.99
N ASP A 20 -10.38 -9.69 6.48
CA ASP A 20 -10.63 -11.10 6.12
C ASP A 20 -9.91 -12.08 7.06
N GLU A 21 -8.62 -11.85 7.29
CA GLU A 21 -7.78 -12.76 8.09
C GLU A 21 -6.86 -11.99 9.04
N LEU A 22 -6.61 -12.55 10.22
CA LEU A 22 -5.68 -12.02 11.22
C LEU A 22 -4.79 -13.14 11.77
N PHE A 23 -3.47 -12.97 11.68
CA PHE A 23 -2.50 -13.97 12.15
C PHE A 23 -1.50 -13.37 13.14
N ASP A 24 -1.00 -14.23 14.03
CA ASP A 24 0.08 -13.91 14.97
C ASP A 24 1.38 -14.58 14.50
N LEU A 25 2.20 -13.85 13.75
CA LEU A 25 3.40 -14.37 13.08
C LEU A 25 4.48 -14.87 14.05
N ALA A 26 4.41 -14.48 15.33
CA ALA A 26 5.35 -14.96 16.35
C ALA A 26 5.03 -16.39 16.80
N GLN A 27 3.76 -16.77 16.81
CA GLN A 27 3.30 -18.11 17.21
C GLN A 27 2.90 -18.98 16.01
N ASP A 28 2.55 -18.34 14.90
CA ASP A 28 2.00 -18.95 13.69
C ASP A 28 2.66 -18.34 12.44
N THR A 29 3.94 -18.66 12.24
CA THR A 29 4.73 -18.19 11.09
C THR A 29 4.18 -18.68 9.75
N LEU A 30 3.40 -19.76 9.75
CA LEU A 30 2.80 -20.34 8.55
C LEU A 30 1.35 -19.88 8.30
N GLU A 31 0.82 -19.00 9.15
CA GLU A 31 -0.51 -18.38 8.97
C GLU A 31 -1.63 -19.43 8.86
N LEU A 32 -1.61 -20.44 9.74
CA LEU A 32 -2.56 -21.55 9.76
C LEU A 32 -3.79 -21.30 10.64
N ASP A 33 -3.69 -20.45 11.66
CA ASP A 33 -4.78 -20.17 12.61
C ASP A 33 -5.30 -18.73 12.47
N ASN A 34 -6.48 -18.58 11.87
CA ASN A 34 -7.10 -17.28 11.69
C ASN A 34 -7.77 -16.79 13.00
N LEU A 35 -7.18 -15.75 13.59
CA LEU A 35 -7.57 -15.16 14.86
C LEU A 35 -8.60 -14.02 14.74
N ILE A 36 -9.12 -13.73 13.54
CA ILE A 36 -9.90 -12.51 13.27
C ILE A 36 -11.16 -12.37 14.13
N SER A 37 -11.85 -13.49 14.41
CA SER A 37 -13.04 -13.53 15.27
C SER A 37 -12.70 -13.49 16.76
N GLN A 38 -11.47 -13.84 17.11
CA GLN A 38 -11.01 -14.02 18.49
C GLN A 38 -10.38 -12.73 19.06
N ARG A 39 -9.85 -11.88 18.18
CA ARG A 39 -9.15 -10.63 18.54
C ARG A 39 -9.79 -9.39 17.87
N PRO A 40 -11.03 -9.01 18.21
CA PRO A 40 -11.74 -7.92 17.54
C PRO A 40 -11.09 -6.54 17.76
N ALA A 41 -10.42 -6.32 18.89
CA ALA A 41 -9.71 -5.07 19.18
C ALA A 41 -8.47 -4.89 18.29
N ASP A 42 -7.69 -5.95 18.10
CA ASP A 42 -6.52 -5.94 17.23
C ASP A 42 -6.93 -5.77 15.77
N LYS A 43 -7.97 -6.51 15.34
CA LYS A 43 -8.59 -6.34 14.02
C LYS A 43 -8.96 -4.87 13.75
N ALA A 44 -9.70 -4.24 14.66
CA ALA A 44 -10.12 -2.86 14.50
C ALA A 44 -8.92 -1.90 14.42
N THR A 45 -7.93 -2.09 15.30
CA THR A 45 -6.73 -1.26 15.36
C THR A 45 -5.90 -1.36 14.08
N LEU A 46 -5.61 -2.56 13.62
CA LEU A 46 -4.84 -2.81 12.39
C LEU A 46 -5.61 -2.31 11.15
N ASN A 47 -6.93 -2.52 11.09
CA ASN A 47 -7.75 -2.03 9.98
C ASN A 47 -7.71 -0.49 9.88
N GLN A 48 -7.85 0.20 11.01
CA GLN A 48 -7.74 1.66 11.04
C GLN A 48 -6.37 2.15 10.56
N GLN A 49 -5.29 1.46 10.94
CA GLN A 49 -3.95 1.80 10.50
C GLN A 49 -3.74 1.55 9.00
N LEU A 50 -4.22 0.41 8.49
CA LEU A 50 -4.17 0.09 7.06
C LEU A 50 -4.93 1.13 6.24
N ASN A 51 -6.16 1.48 6.64
CA ASN A 51 -6.94 2.51 5.97
C ASN A 51 -6.23 3.88 5.97
N ARG A 52 -5.59 4.27 7.07
CA ARG A 52 -4.77 5.49 7.11
C ARG A 52 -3.63 5.45 6.09
N HIS A 53 -2.96 4.31 5.94
CA HIS A 53 -1.91 4.14 4.93
C HIS A 53 -2.46 4.21 3.51
N ILE A 54 -3.62 3.62 3.26
CA ILE A 54 -4.32 3.70 1.97
C ILE A 54 -4.65 5.16 1.65
N ASP A 55 -5.29 5.89 2.57
CA ASP A 55 -5.67 7.30 2.39
C ASP A 55 -4.46 8.18 2.08
N LEU A 56 -3.36 8.01 2.82
CA LEU A 56 -2.11 8.74 2.58
C LEU A 56 -1.52 8.42 1.21
N THR A 57 -1.55 7.15 0.80
CA THR A 57 -1.01 6.72 -0.50
C THR A 57 -1.85 7.24 -1.66
N GLU A 58 -3.18 7.21 -1.53
CA GLU A 58 -4.09 7.75 -2.54
C GLU A 58 -4.00 9.28 -2.62
N ALA A 59 -3.84 9.98 -1.49
CA ALA A 59 -3.61 11.43 -1.49
C ALA A 59 -2.27 11.80 -2.17
N GLN A 60 -1.20 11.03 -1.90
CA GLN A 60 0.08 11.19 -2.59
C GLN A 60 -0.06 10.92 -4.09
N ARG A 61 -0.77 9.85 -4.48
CA ARG A 61 -1.03 9.54 -5.88
C ARG A 61 -1.82 10.64 -6.58
N ALA A 62 -2.86 11.17 -5.94
CA ALA A 62 -3.64 12.30 -6.48
C ALA A 62 -2.77 13.55 -6.65
N THR A 63 -1.86 13.81 -5.70
CA THR A 63 -0.90 14.91 -5.78
C THR A 63 0.09 14.71 -6.93
N LEU A 64 0.63 13.49 -7.10
CA LEU A 64 1.50 13.14 -8.21
C LEU A 64 0.78 13.30 -9.55
N LEU A 65 -0.48 12.88 -9.67
CA LEU A 65 -1.28 13.06 -10.89
C LEU A 65 -1.59 14.53 -11.17
N ALA A 66 -1.87 15.33 -10.15
CA ALA A 66 -2.14 16.77 -10.27
C ALA A 66 -0.88 17.59 -10.59
N GLY A 67 0.30 17.12 -10.14
CA GLY A 67 1.61 17.69 -10.47
C GLY A 67 2.29 17.05 -11.68
N ALA A 68 1.71 16.00 -12.27
CA ALA A 68 2.22 15.33 -13.47
C ALA A 68 1.74 16.01 -14.75
N THR A 69 1.81 17.34 -14.79
CA THR A 69 2.40 17.94 -15.99
C THR A 69 3.89 17.78 -15.77
N LEU A 70 4.46 16.67 -16.27
CA LEU A 70 5.90 16.52 -16.31
C LEU A 70 6.38 17.69 -17.18
N GLU A 71 6.84 18.79 -16.56
CA GLU A 71 7.43 19.93 -17.26
C GLU A 71 8.81 19.50 -17.79
N LEU A 72 8.78 18.54 -18.72
CA LEU A 72 9.93 18.05 -19.45
C LEU A 72 10.65 19.19 -20.18
N GLY A 73 9.94 20.30 -20.44
CA GLY A 73 10.51 21.52 -21.01
C GLY A 73 11.59 22.19 -20.15
N GLU A 74 11.60 21.96 -18.83
CA GLU A 74 12.58 22.58 -17.93
C GLU A 74 13.87 21.78 -17.77
N ASN A 75 13.95 20.55 -18.30
CA ASN A 75 15.14 19.71 -18.18
C ASN A 75 15.57 19.08 -19.53
N PRO A 76 16.29 19.85 -20.37
CA PRO A 76 16.71 19.40 -21.70
C PRO A 76 17.63 18.18 -21.68
N GLU A 77 18.41 17.98 -20.60
CA GLU A 77 19.25 16.79 -20.46
C GLU A 77 18.43 15.51 -20.25
N LEU A 78 17.33 15.59 -19.48
CA LEU A 78 16.43 14.46 -19.27
C LEU A 78 15.73 14.07 -20.57
N LEU A 79 15.24 15.05 -21.33
CA LEU A 79 14.63 14.83 -22.65
C LEU A 79 15.61 14.14 -23.62
N GLN A 80 16.87 14.56 -23.64
CA GLN A 80 17.88 13.96 -24.51
C GLN A 80 18.17 12.50 -24.12
N ARG A 81 18.21 12.19 -22.82
CA ARG A 81 18.37 10.81 -22.34
C ARG A 81 17.16 9.94 -22.69
N LEU A 82 15.94 10.44 -22.52
CA LEU A 82 14.72 9.71 -22.84
C LEU A 82 14.59 9.44 -24.34
N ARG A 83 15.00 10.37 -25.21
CA ARG A 83 15.08 10.16 -26.66
C ARG A 83 16.12 9.09 -27.01
N GLY A 84 17.29 9.12 -26.37
CA GLY A 84 18.33 8.10 -26.54
C GLY A 84 17.90 6.68 -26.12
N LEU A 85 16.89 6.58 -25.25
CA LEU A 85 16.31 5.33 -24.77
C LEU A 85 15.02 4.91 -25.51
N GLY A 86 14.52 5.73 -26.45
CA GLY A 86 13.36 5.40 -27.28
C GLY A 86 11.99 5.55 -26.62
N TYR A 87 11.90 6.25 -25.49
CA TYR A 87 10.62 6.48 -24.79
C TYR A 87 9.81 7.66 -25.37
N ILE A 88 10.45 8.49 -26.20
CA ILE A 88 9.86 9.66 -26.87
C ILE A 88 10.47 9.81 -28.27
N GLU A 89 9.66 10.18 -29.27
CA GLU A 89 10.08 10.50 -30.65
C GLU A 89 10.47 11.97 -30.80
#